data_AF-A0A4P8W9U8-F1
#
_entry.id   AF-A0A4P8W9U8-F1
#
_cell.length_a   1.000
_cell.length_b   1.000
_cell.length_c   1.000
_cell.angle_alpha   90.00
_cell.angle_beta   90.00
_cell.angle_gamma   90.00
#
_symmetry.space_group_name_H-M   'P 1'
#
loop_
_entity.id
_entity.type
_entity.pdbx_description
1 polymer ?
#
loop_
_entity_poly.entity_id
_entity_poly.type
_entity_poly.pdbx_seq_one_letter_code
_entity_poly.pdbx_strand_id
1 'polypeptide(L)'
;MSSLSYNIFVLRCLGLWYSDDWITGWKAKLYIGYTAFIFLTFYSFTLSHFIMLYECIDDANEFANASFMLLTLIAICGKMFNMVSERQAIAKMMTALQTDPFTPEDPTELSINSECIRKTKVNMYYVNIGIIES
;
A
#
# COMPACT_ATOMS: atom_id res chain seq x y z
N MET A 1 -12.00 -11.74 -7.93
CA MET A 1 -12.16 -10.59 -7.00
C MET A 1 -11.19 -10.57 -5.80
N SER A 2 -10.37 -11.60 -5.53
CA SER A 2 -9.57 -11.69 -4.28
C SER A 2 -8.25 -10.90 -4.27
N SER A 3 -7.61 -10.69 -5.43
CA SER A 3 -6.32 -9.99 -5.50
C SER A 3 -6.44 -8.51 -5.16
N LEU A 4 -7.52 -7.86 -5.60
CA LEU A 4 -7.73 -6.44 -5.36
C LEU A 4 -8.10 -6.14 -3.90
N SER A 5 -8.82 -7.05 -3.24
CA SER A 5 -9.18 -6.92 -1.82
C SER A 5 -7.96 -6.83 -0.90
N TYR A 6 -6.85 -7.49 -1.26
CA TYR A 6 -5.61 -7.39 -0.49
C TYR A 6 -4.96 -6.01 -0.65
N ASN A 7 -4.90 -5.45 -1.87
CA ASN A 7 -4.41 -4.08 -2.07
C ASN A 7 -5.27 -3.07 -1.32
N ILE A 8 -6.60 -3.22 -1.34
CA ILE A 8 -7.53 -2.40 -0.56
C ILE A 8 -7.29 -2.58 0.95
N PHE A 9 -6.98 -3.79 1.40
CA PHE A 9 -6.63 -4.07 2.80
C PHE A 9 -5.32 -3.40 3.20
N VAL A 10 -4.28 -3.44 2.35
CA VAL A 10 -3.02 -2.74 2.58
C VAL A 10 -3.24 -1.22 2.61
N LEU A 11 -4.02 -0.67 1.67
CA LEU A 11 -4.43 0.74 1.67
C LEU A 11 -5.22 1.12 2.94
N ARG A 12 -5.99 0.18 3.50
CA ARG A 12 -6.72 0.33 4.77
C ARG A 12 -5.78 0.27 5.98
N CYS A 13 -4.77 -0.62 5.96
CA CYS A 13 -3.70 -0.74 6.96
C CYS A 13 -2.67 0.40 6.91
N LEU A 14 -2.66 1.18 5.83
CA LEU A 14 -1.96 2.45 5.73
C LEU A 14 -2.86 3.62 6.17
N GLY A 15 -4.11 3.37 6.57
CA GLY A 15 -5.12 4.39 6.94
C GLY A 15 -5.44 5.41 5.88
N LEU A 16 -5.24 5.01 4.64
CA LEU A 16 -5.33 5.87 3.46
C LEU A 16 -6.58 5.58 2.61
N TRP A 17 -7.32 4.51 2.91
CA TRP A 17 -8.60 4.21 2.28
C TRP A 17 -9.77 4.41 3.25
N TYR A 18 -10.69 5.28 2.84
CA TYR A 18 -11.93 5.63 3.53
C TYR A 18 -13.09 4.97 2.78
N SER A 19 -13.83 4.09 3.46
CA SER A 19 -15.05 3.49 2.90
C SER A 19 -16.24 4.26 3.46
N ASP A 20 -16.87 5.04 2.58
CA ASP A 20 -17.93 6.02 2.89
C ASP A 20 -19.18 5.37 3.56
N ASP A 21 -19.45 4.10 3.25
CA ASP A 21 -20.74 3.45 3.60
C ASP A 21 -20.91 2.95 5.06
N TRP A 22 -19.89 2.92 5.92
CA TRP A 22 -19.99 2.15 7.20
C TRP A 22 -19.88 2.95 8.51
N ILE A 23 -19.81 4.28 8.52
CA ILE A 23 -19.40 4.98 9.76
C ILE A 23 -20.59 5.37 10.65
N THR A 24 -20.89 4.49 11.61
CA THR A 24 -21.56 4.82 12.87
C THR A 24 -20.53 5.36 13.88
N GLY A 25 -20.93 6.36 14.70
CA GLY A 25 -20.04 7.32 15.38
C GLY A 25 -18.78 6.80 16.11
N TRP A 26 -18.80 5.62 16.75
CA TRP A 26 -17.60 5.06 17.41
C TRP A 26 -16.52 4.63 16.41
N LYS A 27 -16.90 4.15 15.24
CA LYS A 27 -15.95 3.80 14.17
C LYS A 27 -15.24 5.04 13.62
N ALA A 28 -15.91 6.20 13.62
CA ALA A 28 -15.31 7.48 13.24
C ALA A 28 -14.17 7.86 14.20
N LYS A 29 -14.40 7.70 15.51
CA LYS A 29 -13.41 8.01 16.56
C LYS A 29 -12.21 7.07 16.50
N LEU A 30 -12.43 5.77 16.30
CA LEU A 30 -11.34 4.81 16.07
C LEU A 30 -10.53 5.17 14.83
N TYR A 31 -11.18 5.59 13.74
CA TYR A 31 -10.48 5.98 12.52
C TYR A 31 -9.65 7.26 12.71
N ILE A 32 -10.17 8.28 13.40
CA ILE A 32 -9.41 9.48 13.74
C ILE A 32 -8.17 9.13 14.57
N GLY A 33 -8.32 8.27 15.59
CA GLY A 33 -7.19 7.82 16.41
C GLY A 33 -6.18 7.02 15.59
N TYR A 34 -6.64 6.20 14.66
CA TYR A 34 -5.79 5.43 13.77
C TYR A 34 -5.03 6.29 12.76
N THR A 35 -5.68 7.28 12.14
CA THR A 35 -5.03 8.28 11.30
C THR A 35 -3.96 9.04 12.09
N ALA A 36 -4.28 9.47 13.32
CA ALA A 36 -3.30 10.12 14.20
C ALA A 36 -2.12 9.19 14.54
N PHE A 37 -2.36 7.90 14.78
CA PHE A 37 -1.31 6.91 15.02
C PHE A 37 -0.38 6.72 13.82
N ILE A 38 -0.92 6.76 12.60
CA ILE A 38 -0.12 6.70 11.38
C ILE A 38 0.77 7.94 11.26
N PHE A 39 0.21 9.15 11.45
CA PHE A 39 1.00 10.38 11.45
C PHE A 39 2.10 10.36 12.52
N LEU A 40 1.79 9.87 13.72
CA LEU A 40 2.76 9.68 14.79
C LEU A 40 3.88 8.72 14.38
N THR A 41 3.53 7.60 13.74
CA THR A 41 4.50 6.61 13.25
C THR A 41 5.41 7.24 12.20
N PHE A 42 4.86 7.95 11.22
CA PHE A 42 5.65 8.67 10.21
C PHE A 42 6.59 9.70 10.84
N TYR A 43 6.10 10.47 11.81
CA TYR A 43 6.91 11.49 12.49
C TYR A 43 8.07 10.86 13.26
N SER A 44 7.80 9.84 14.08
CA SER A 44 8.81 9.10 14.82
C SER A 44 9.83 8.45 13.89
N PHE A 45 9.36 7.89 12.77
CA PHE A 45 10.20 7.25 11.78
C PHE A 45 11.17 8.24 11.10
N THR A 46 10.65 9.39 10.69
CA THR A 46 11.45 10.49 10.13
C THR A 46 12.48 10.97 11.16
N LEU A 47 12.07 11.16 12.42
CA LEU A 47 12.95 11.58 13.51
C LEU A 47 14.09 10.59 13.75
N SER A 48 13.80 9.28 13.79
CA SER A 48 14.83 8.23 13.94
C SER A 48 15.86 8.27 12.81
N HIS A 49 15.42 8.49 11.57
CA HIS A 49 16.36 8.57 10.45
C HIS A 49 17.23 9.84 10.49
N PHE A 50 16.70 10.96 10.98
CA PHE A 50 17.50 12.17 11.19
C PHE A 50 18.55 11.99 12.28
N ILE A 51 18.21 11.29 13.37
CA ILE A 51 19.17 10.96 14.44
C ILE A 51 20.27 10.06 13.88
N MET A 52 19.91 9.03 13.10
CA MET A 52 20.88 8.14 12.45
C MET A 52 21.82 8.90 11.51
N LEU A 53 21.28 9.83 10.71
CA LEU A 53 22.10 10.70 9.84
C LEU A 53 23.06 11.57 10.66
N TYR A 54 22.61 12.09 11.80
CA TYR A 54 23.41 12.92 12.70
C TYR A 54 24.54 12.12 13.36
N GLU A 55 24.27 10.89 13.82
CA GLU A 55 25.30 10.03 14.42
C GLU A 55 26.39 9.64 13.42
N CYS A 56 26.05 9.48 12.14
CA CYS A 56 27.03 9.13 11.10
C CYS A 56 27.79 10.34 10.54
N ILE A 57 27.59 11.57 11.01
CA ILE A 57 28.14 12.80 10.39
C ILE A 57 29.67 12.86 10.37
N ASP A 58 30.32 12.19 11.32
CA ASP A 58 31.78 12.17 11.46
C ASP A 58 32.47 11.24 10.45
N ASP A 59 31.76 10.28 9.87
CA ASP A 59 32.28 9.38 8.83
C ASP A 59 31.57 9.62 7.50
N ALA A 60 32.31 10.12 6.50
CA ALA A 60 31.74 10.48 5.21
C ALA A 60 31.11 9.29 4.45
N ASN A 61 31.62 8.07 4.63
CA ASN A 61 31.10 6.88 3.97
C ASN A 61 29.82 6.38 4.65
N GLU A 62 29.81 6.39 5.99
CA GLU A 62 28.64 6.01 6.78
C GLU A 62 27.49 7.02 6.65
N PHE A 63 27.81 8.32 6.64
CA PHE A 63 26.88 9.39 6.33
C PHE A 63 26.24 9.20 4.95
N ALA A 64 27.05 8.92 3.92
CA ALA A 64 26.55 8.70 2.57
C ALA A 64 25.58 7.51 2.52
N ASN A 65 25.91 6.40 3.19
CA ASN A 65 25.05 5.23 3.25
C ASN A 65 23.73 5.51 3.99
N ALA A 66 23.79 6.15 5.18
CA ALA A 66 22.60 6.56 5.93
C ALA A 66 21.71 7.52 5.13
N SER A 67 22.31 8.45 4.39
CA SER A 67 21.59 9.38 3.51
C SER A 67 20.91 8.68 2.34
N PHE A 68 21.56 7.67 1.73
CA PHE A 68 20.99 6.88 0.65
C PHE A 68 19.82 6.02 1.15
N MET A 69 19.93 5.45 2.35
CA MET A 69 18.84 4.73 3.00
C MET A 69 17.64 5.65 3.26
N LEU A 70 17.88 6.86 3.77
CA LEU A 70 16.88 7.92 3.94
C LEU A 70 16.17 8.28 2.63
N LEU A 71 16.93 8.54 1.56
CA LEU A 71 16.42 8.84 0.23
C LEU A 71 15.57 7.71 -0.33
N THR A 72 16.04 6.47 -0.18
CA THR A 72 15.28 5.28 -0.59
C THR A 72 13.94 5.23 0.12
N LEU A 73 13.93 5.56 1.41
CA LEU A 73 12.73 5.55 2.22
C LEU A 73 11.76 6.67 1.85
N ILE A 74 12.26 7.88 1.60
CA ILE A 74 11.48 8.98 1.05
C ILE A 74 10.85 8.58 -0.29
N ALA A 75 11.58 7.87 -1.16
CA ALA A 75 11.05 7.39 -2.44
C ALA A 75 9.94 6.34 -2.26
N ILE A 76 10.08 5.42 -1.30
CA ILE A 76 9.04 4.44 -0.95
C ILE A 76 7.80 5.15 -0.39
N CYS A 77 7.99 6.08 0.55
CA CYS A 77 6.91 6.93 1.07
C CYS A 77 6.23 7.75 -0.03
N GLY A 78 6.99 8.30 -0.97
CA GLY A 78 6.48 9.03 -2.13
C GLY A 78 5.65 8.15 -3.06
N LYS A 79 6.09 6.92 -3.33
CA LYS A 79 5.29 5.94 -4.08
C LYS A 79 3.99 5.58 -3.36
N MET A 80 4.06 5.37 -2.04
CA MET A 80 2.87 5.14 -1.23
C MET A 80 1.92 6.33 -1.28
N PHE A 81 2.42 7.56 -1.12
CA PHE A 81 1.60 8.77 -1.20
C PHE A 81 0.99 8.97 -2.58
N ASN A 82 1.75 8.73 -3.65
CA ASN A 82 1.24 8.82 -5.02
C ASN A 82 0.11 7.81 -5.26
N MET A 83 0.30 6.56 -4.83
CA MET A 83 -0.73 5.52 -4.88
C MET A 83 -2.01 5.93 -4.14
N VAL A 84 -1.86 6.67 -3.04
CA VAL A 84 -2.98 7.23 -2.27
C VAL A 84 -3.64 8.40 -2.98
N SER A 85 -2.87 9.29 -3.61
CA SER A 85 -3.42 10.42 -4.34
C SER A 85 -4.25 9.93 -5.51
N GLU A 86 -3.74 8.92 -6.21
CA GLU A 86 -4.42 8.24 -7.32
C GLU A 86 -5.54 7.29 -6.86
N ARG A 87 -5.85 7.20 -5.55
CA ARG A 87 -6.90 6.30 -5.03
C ARG A 87 -8.26 6.52 -5.68
N GLN A 88 -8.60 7.77 -6.02
CA GLN A 88 -9.86 8.08 -6.69
C GLN A 88 -9.86 7.60 -8.14
N ALA A 89 -8.71 7.66 -8.83
CA ALA A 89 -8.55 7.09 -10.15
C ALA A 89 -8.64 5.56 -10.10
N ILE A 90 -7.98 4.92 -9.12
CA ILE A 90 -8.06 3.47 -8.90
C ILE A 90 -9.48 3.03 -8.57
N ALA A 91 -10.19 3.77 -7.73
CA ALA A 91 -11.60 3.49 -7.40
C ALA A 91 -12.49 3.58 -8.64
N LYS A 92 -12.36 4.66 -9.44
CA LYS A 92 -13.10 4.82 -10.70
C LYS A 92 -12.78 3.71 -11.69
N MET A 93 -11.51 3.33 -11.81
CA MET A 93 -11.07 2.26 -12.70
C MET A 93 -11.59 0.90 -12.24
N MET A 94 -11.62 0.65 -10.92
CA MET A 94 -12.21 -0.54 -10.33
C MET A 94 -13.72 -0.61 -10.58
N THR A 95 -14.45 0.49 -10.39
CA THR A 95 -15.87 0.57 -10.72
C THR A 95 -16.09 0.35 -12.20
N ALA A 96 -15.30 0.99 -13.08
CA ALA A 96 -15.39 0.82 -14.52
C ALA A 96 -15.13 -0.63 -14.97
N LEU A 97 -14.23 -1.36 -14.30
CA LEU A 97 -14.00 -2.80 -14.54
C LEU A 97 -15.14 -3.70 -14.04
N GLN A 98 -16.01 -3.21 -13.16
CA GLN A 98 -17.14 -3.94 -12.58
C GLN A 98 -18.48 -3.57 -13.24
N THR A 99 -18.48 -2.54 -14.07
CA THR A 99 -19.63 -2.08 -14.85
C THR A 99 -19.42 -2.35 -16.33
N ASP A 100 -20.51 -2.41 -17.09
CA ASP A 100 -20.50 -2.57 -18.54
C ASP A 100 -19.52 -1.58 -19.22
N PRO A 101 -18.66 -2.02 -20.16
CA PRO A 101 -18.69 -3.27 -20.93
C PRO A 101 -17.72 -4.37 -20.45
N PHE A 102 -17.10 -4.25 -19.27
CA PHE A 102 -16.03 -5.17 -18.82
C PHE A 102 -16.53 -6.34 -17.95
N THR A 103 -17.84 -6.52 -17.88
CA THR A 103 -18.45 -7.66 -17.20
C THR A 103 -18.22 -8.90 -18.05
N PRO A 104 -17.59 -9.97 -17.54
CA PRO A 104 -17.33 -11.17 -18.34
C PRO A 104 -18.66 -11.85 -18.68
N GLU A 105 -19.13 -11.66 -19.91
CA GLU A 105 -20.37 -12.24 -20.45
C GLU A 105 -20.06 -13.44 -21.35
N ASP A 106 -18.87 -13.48 -21.96
CA ASP A 106 -18.43 -14.55 -22.85
C ASP A 106 -17.66 -15.66 -22.10
N PRO A 107 -17.89 -16.95 -22.40
CA PRO A 107 -17.16 -18.07 -21.81
C PRO A 107 -15.64 -18.01 -22.02
N THR A 108 -15.17 -17.35 -23.08
CA THR A 108 -13.75 -17.12 -23.36
C THR A 108 -13.17 -16.11 -22.37
N GLU A 109 -13.88 -15.03 -22.05
CA GLU A 109 -13.45 -14.01 -21.08
C GLU A 109 -13.43 -14.56 -19.65
N LEU A 110 -14.39 -15.43 -19.30
CA LEU A 110 -14.39 -16.17 -18.04
C LEU A 110 -13.12 -17.03 -17.88
N SER A 111 -12.70 -17.70 -18.95
CA SER A 111 -11.48 -18.52 -18.94
C SER A 111 -10.22 -17.67 -18.72
N ILE A 112 -10.11 -16.52 -19.40
CA ILE A 112 -8.99 -15.58 -19.29
C ILE A 112 -8.92 -14.97 -17.88
N ASN A 113 -10.06 -14.54 -17.32
CA ASN A 113 -10.13 -14.02 -15.97
C ASN A 113 -9.73 -15.07 -14.93
N SER A 114 -10.18 -16.31 -15.09
CA SER A 114 -9.80 -17.42 -14.20
C SER A 114 -8.30 -17.72 -14.25
N GLU A 115 -7.69 -17.64 -15.43
CA GLU A 115 -6.26 -17.83 -15.60
C GLU A 115 -5.45 -16.67 -15.01
N CYS A 116 -5.90 -15.43 -15.20
CA CYS A 116 -5.30 -14.25 -14.57
C CYS A 116 -5.30 -14.40 -13.04
N ILE A 117 -6.45 -14.75 -12.45
CA ILE A 117 -6.57 -14.99 -11.00
C ILE A 117 -5.63 -16.11 -10.54
N ARG A 118 -5.53 -17.19 -11.32
CA ARG A 118 -4.62 -18.31 -11.02
C ARG A 118 -3.16 -17.87 -11.03
N LYS A 119 -2.73 -17.10 -12.04
CA LYS A 119 -1.37 -16.56 -12.15
C LYS A 119 -1.04 -15.66 -10.97
N THR A 120 -1.97 -14.80 -10.54
CA THR A 120 -1.78 -13.94 -9.37
C THR A 120 -1.66 -14.73 -8.08
N LYS A 121 -2.48 -15.77 -7.87
CA LYS A 121 -2.37 -16.65 -6.69
C LYS A 121 -1.02 -17.36 -6.66
N VAL A 122 -0.58 -17.92 -7.78
CA VAL A 122 0.70 -18.62 -7.87
C VAL A 122 1.87 -17.68 -7.54
N ASN A 123 1.87 -16.47 -8.12
CA ASN A 123 2.88 -15.46 -7.80
C ASN A 123 2.88 -15.07 -6.30
N MET A 124 1.71 -15.03 -5.68
CA MET A 124 1.56 -14.76 -4.24
C MET A 124 2.12 -15.90 -3.38
N TYR A 125 1.93 -17.17 -3.75
CA TYR A 125 2.53 -18.30 -3.03
C TYR A 125 4.07 -18.23 -3.05
N TYR A 126 4.66 -17.89 -4.19
CA TYR A 126 6.11 -17.74 -4.30
C TYR A 126 6.65 -16.58 -3.44
N VAL A 127 5.97 -15.42 -3.44
CA VAL A 127 6.36 -14.30 -2.58
C VAL A 127 6.21 -14.63 -1.10
N ASN A 128 5.15 -15.35 -0.71
CA ASN A 128 4.93 -15.70 0.69
C ASN A 128 5.96 -16.73 1.20
N ILE A 129 6.32 -17.72 0.40
CA ILE A 129 7.38 -18.69 0.73
C ILE A 129 8.75 -18.00 0.81
N GLY A 130 9.06 -17.10 -0.12
CA GLY A 130 10.32 -16.33 -0.10
C GLY A 130 10.48 -15.37 1.09
N ILE A 131 9.38 -14.97 1.74
CA ILE A 131 9.39 -14.17 2.98
C ILE A 131 9.55 -15.07 4.23
N ILE A 132 9.20 -16.36 4.15
CA ILE A 132 9.31 -17.32 5.27
C ILE A 132 10.69 -17.98 5.31
N GLU A 133 11.38 -18.09 4.16
CA GLU A 133 12.75 -18.63 4.06
C GLU A 133 13.87 -17.60 4.22
N SER A 134 13.56 -16.30 4.38
CA SER A 134 14.54 -15.22 4.56
C SER A 134 14.54 -14.65 5.97
#